data_AF-A0A0F2GSH7-F1
#
_entry.id   AF-A0A0F2GSH7-F1
#
_cell.length_a   1.000
_cell.length_b   1.000
_cell.length_c   1.000
_cell.angle_alpha   90.00
_cell.angle_beta   90.00
_cell.angle_gamma   90.00
#
_symmetry.space_group_name_H-M   'P 1'
#
loop_
_entity.id
_entity.type
_entity.pdbx_description
1 polymer ?
#
loop_
_entity_poly.entity_id
_entity_poly.type
_entity_poly.pdbx_seq_one_letter_code
_entity_poly.pdbx_strand_id
1 'polypeptide(L)'
;VRYQMRIRNVTTNNELVDVRDTISNYLVETADGTEKVALKDWSVSASVISDGNPAYTDINNLNLIADNTDIDTTIQMGGKAPDDTYTEVLIEVVGHVRDDAVGEFTNQLQGKLSSGSRYVTY
;
A
#
# COMPACT_ATOMS: atom_id res chain seq x y z
N VAL A 1 7.11 11.93 -6.67
CA VAL A 1 7.09 11.37 -5.31
C VAL A 1 7.10 9.86 -5.38
N ARG A 2 7.70 9.21 -4.38
CA ARG A 2 7.70 7.76 -4.23
C ARG A 2 7.52 7.45 -2.74
N TYR A 3 6.61 6.56 -2.40
CA TYR A 3 6.47 6.05 -1.05
C TYR A 3 6.25 4.54 -1.09
N GLN A 4 6.56 3.90 0.03
CA GLN A 4 6.56 2.46 0.17
C GLN A 4 5.73 2.06 1.38
N MET A 5 5.03 0.93 1.27
CA MET A 5 4.30 0.30 2.36
C MET A 5 4.83 -1.11 2.53
N ARG A 6 5.12 -1.50 3.76
CA ARG A 6 5.57 -2.85 4.07
C ARG A 6 4.54 -3.55 4.95
N ILE A 7 4.08 -4.71 4.50
CA ILE A 7 3.12 -5.54 5.24
C ILE A 7 3.84 -6.84 5.57
N ARG A 8 3.77 -7.26 6.84
CA ARG A 8 4.35 -8.52 7.30
C ARG A 8 3.32 -9.31 8.07
N ASN A 9 3.05 -10.54 7.66
CA ASN A 9 2.29 -11.47 8.46
C ASN A 9 3.21 -12.08 9.53
N VAL A 10 3.00 -11.69 10.79
CA VAL A 10 3.80 -12.17 11.94
C VAL A 10 3.18 -13.38 12.63
N THR A 11 2.02 -13.86 12.18
CA THR A 11 1.36 -15.04 12.74
C THR A 11 1.81 -16.32 12.05
N THR A 12 1.54 -17.47 12.66
CA THR A 12 1.74 -18.78 12.01
C THR A 12 0.58 -19.15 11.08
N ASN A 13 -0.49 -18.36 11.05
CA ASN A 13 -1.67 -18.60 10.23
C ASN A 13 -1.57 -17.87 8.91
N ASN A 14 -2.18 -18.45 7.88
CA ASN A 14 -2.47 -17.74 6.65
C ASN A 14 -3.53 -16.67 6.91
N GLU A 15 -3.35 -15.48 6.34
CA GLU A 15 -4.22 -14.32 6.60
C GLU A 15 -4.70 -13.67 5.30
N LEU A 16 -5.92 -13.14 5.34
CA LEU A 16 -6.44 -12.21 4.35
C LEU A 16 -6.22 -10.79 4.85
N VAL A 17 -5.52 -9.98 4.06
CA VAL A 17 -5.18 -8.61 4.40
C VAL A 17 -5.87 -7.66 3.44
N ASP A 18 -6.75 -6.82 3.98
CA ASP A 18 -7.33 -5.70 3.25
C ASP A 18 -6.32 -4.54 3.22
N VAL A 19 -5.97 -4.10 2.03
CA VAL A 19 -5.05 -3.00 1.79
C VAL A 19 -5.86 -1.85 1.20
N ARG A 20 -5.83 -0.70 1.88
CA ARG A 20 -6.56 0.49 1.46
C ARG A 20 -5.68 1.73 1.52
N ASP A 21 -5.70 2.50 0.43
CA ASP A 21 -5.06 3.81 0.35
C ASP A 21 -5.83 4.70 -0.65
N THR A 22 -6.45 5.76 -0.13
CA THR A 22 -7.23 6.71 -0.93
C THR A 22 -6.29 7.83 -1.41
N ILE A 23 -5.42 7.49 -2.36
CA ILE A 23 -4.40 8.36 -2.96
C ILE A 23 -5.03 9.60 -3.59
N SER A 24 -6.22 9.44 -4.18
CA SER A 24 -7.02 10.50 -4.77
C SER A 24 -7.45 11.58 -3.76
N ASN A 25 -7.43 11.30 -2.45
CA ASN A 25 -7.75 12.26 -1.40
C ASN A 25 -6.54 13.06 -0.90
N TYR A 26 -5.34 12.85 -1.44
CA TYR A 26 -4.22 13.73 -1.15
C TYR A 26 -4.48 15.04 -1.87
N LEU A 27 -4.82 16.11 -1.14
CA LEU A 27 -5.10 17.42 -1.71
C LEU A 27 -3.94 18.38 -1.44
N VAL A 28 -3.75 19.32 -2.36
CA VAL A 28 -2.84 20.47 -2.22
C VAL A 28 -3.54 21.73 -2.70
N GLU A 29 -3.21 22.85 -2.07
CA GLU A 29 -3.54 24.17 -2.60
C GLU A 29 -2.76 24.41 -3.89
N THR A 30 -3.43 24.97 -4.89
CA THR A 30 -2.84 25.35 -6.17
C THR A 30 -2.61 26.85 -6.26
N ALA A 31 -1.82 27.29 -7.23
CA ALA A 31 -1.45 28.71 -7.39
C ALA A 31 -2.65 29.65 -7.63
N ASP A 32 -3.81 29.10 -8.00
CA ASP A 32 -5.09 29.79 -8.12
C ASP A 32 -5.87 29.88 -6.77
N GLY A 33 -5.31 29.36 -5.68
CA GLY A 33 -5.90 29.35 -4.34
C GLY A 33 -6.94 28.24 -4.11
N THR A 34 -7.08 27.27 -5.03
CA THR A 34 -8.03 26.15 -4.90
C THR A 34 -7.36 24.86 -4.42
N GLU A 35 -8.12 23.97 -3.78
CA GLU A 35 -7.62 22.62 -3.44
C GLU A 35 -7.92 21.65 -4.58
N LYS A 36 -6.92 20.86 -4.97
CA LYS A 36 -7.13 19.71 -5.87
C LYS A 36 -6.13 18.59 -5.60
N VAL A 37 -6.34 17.43 -6.21
CA VAL A 37 -5.53 16.21 -6.01
C VAL A 37 -4.05 16.46 -6.25
N ALA A 38 -3.20 16.15 -5.28
CA ALA A 38 -1.77 16.41 -5.25
C ALA A 38 -1.02 15.75 -6.39
N LEU A 39 -1.43 14.53 -6.74
CA LEU A 39 -0.81 13.73 -7.79
C LEU A 39 -1.58 13.91 -9.10
N LYS A 40 -0.87 14.30 -10.16
CA LYS A 40 -1.43 14.34 -11.52
C LYS A 40 -1.48 12.96 -12.17
N ASP A 41 -0.58 12.08 -11.74
CA ASP A 41 -0.61 10.67 -12.07
C ASP A 41 0.10 9.82 -11.01
N TRP A 42 -0.28 8.55 -10.88
CA TRP A 42 0.42 7.56 -10.07
C TRP A 42 0.22 6.12 -10.55
N SER A 43 1.14 5.25 -10.18
CA SER A 43 1.06 3.80 -10.37
C SER A 43 1.38 3.06 -9.08
N VAL A 44 0.87 1.83 -8.98
CA VAL A 44 1.06 0.93 -7.84
C VAL A 44 1.74 -0.34 -8.32
N SER A 45 2.73 -0.80 -7.56
CA SER A 45 3.38 -2.10 -7.78
C SER A 45 3.65 -2.78 -6.45
N ALA A 46 3.74 -4.11 -6.46
CA ALA A 46 4.01 -4.88 -5.26
C ALA A 46 4.92 -6.08 -5.53
N SER A 47 5.73 -6.41 -4.52
CA SER A 47 6.66 -7.54 -4.55
C SER A 47 6.66 -8.28 -3.21
N VAL A 48 6.88 -9.59 -3.27
CA VAL A 48 7.11 -10.42 -2.08
C VAL A 48 8.60 -10.34 -1.74
N ILE A 49 8.92 -9.88 -0.52
CA ILE A 49 10.29 -9.71 -0.03
C ILE A 49 10.81 -11.00 0.64
N SER A 50 9.93 -11.65 1.40
CA SER A 50 10.16 -12.97 1.99
C SER A 50 8.83 -13.70 2.08
N ASP A 51 8.84 -15.03 2.08
CA ASP A 51 7.61 -15.81 2.07
C ASP A 51 7.70 -17.06 2.93
N GLY A 52 6.93 -17.09 4.02
CA GLY A 52 6.81 -18.24 4.91
C GLY A 52 5.87 -19.32 4.37
N ASN A 53 5.00 -19.00 3.40
CA ASN A 53 4.13 -19.98 2.76
C ASN A 53 3.79 -19.61 1.30
N PRO A 54 4.72 -19.86 0.35
CA PRO A 54 4.53 -19.53 -1.06
C PRO A 54 3.36 -20.24 -1.75
N ALA A 55 2.89 -21.35 -1.20
CA ALA A 55 1.73 -22.07 -1.73
C ALA A 55 0.40 -21.36 -1.47
N TYR A 56 0.38 -20.40 -0.52
CA TYR A 56 -0.81 -19.62 -0.16
C TYR A 56 -0.69 -18.15 -0.55
N THR A 57 0.51 -17.58 -0.53
CA THR A 57 0.71 -16.16 -0.80
C THR A 57 0.26 -15.78 -2.21
N ASP A 58 -0.65 -14.80 -2.30
CA ASP A 58 -1.13 -14.23 -3.55
C ASP A 58 -1.33 -12.72 -3.39
N ILE A 59 -0.52 -11.96 -4.12
CA ILE A 59 -0.55 -10.49 -4.14
C ILE A 59 -0.92 -9.93 -5.52
N ASN A 60 -1.37 -10.77 -6.46
CA ASN A 60 -1.57 -10.36 -7.85
C ASN A 60 -2.53 -9.18 -7.98
N ASN A 61 -3.55 -9.12 -7.12
CA ASN A 61 -4.51 -8.02 -7.13
C ASN A 61 -3.86 -6.64 -6.98
N LEU A 62 -2.75 -6.51 -6.23
CA LEU A 62 -2.02 -5.24 -6.10
C LEU A 62 -1.35 -4.82 -7.40
N ASN A 63 -0.86 -5.77 -8.20
CA ASN A 63 -0.20 -5.52 -9.49
C ASN A 63 -1.20 -5.37 -10.65
N LEU A 64 -2.50 -5.56 -10.39
CA LEU A 64 -3.59 -5.36 -11.36
C LEU A 64 -4.29 -4.00 -11.16
N ILE A 65 -3.91 -3.23 -10.14
CA ILE A 65 -4.45 -1.88 -9.92
C ILE A 65 -4.02 -1.02 -11.11
N ALA A 66 -5.01 -0.43 -11.80
CA ALA A 66 -4.75 0.45 -12.92
C ALA A 66 -4.10 1.76 -12.44
N ASP A 67 -3.33 2.40 -13.33
CA ASP A 67 -2.78 3.73 -13.06
C ASP A 67 -3.90 4.70 -12.62
N ASN A 68 -3.56 5.60 -11.71
CA ASN A 68 -4.47 6.63 -11.18
C ASN A 68 -5.69 6.07 -10.43
N THR A 69 -5.55 4.88 -9.85
CA THR A 69 -6.60 4.24 -9.05
C THR A 69 -6.16 4.11 -7.59
N ASP A 70 -7.10 4.33 -6.67
CA ASP A 70 -6.88 4.11 -5.24
C ASP A 70 -6.63 2.62 -4.96
N ILE A 71 -5.91 2.35 -3.88
CA ILE A 71 -5.73 0.97 -3.42
C ILE A 71 -6.98 0.61 -2.61
N ASP A 72 -7.72 -0.40 -3.06
CA ASP A 72 -8.78 -1.06 -2.27
C ASP A 72 -8.87 -2.51 -2.74
N THR A 73 -8.07 -3.36 -2.12
CA THR A 73 -7.99 -4.77 -2.49
C THR A 73 -7.65 -5.65 -1.31
N THR A 74 -7.82 -6.95 -1.49
CA THR A 74 -7.44 -7.97 -0.51
C THR A 74 -6.34 -8.84 -1.11
N ILE A 75 -5.32 -9.14 -0.29
CA ILE A 75 -4.24 -10.07 -0.61
C ILE A 75 -4.21 -11.24 0.35
N GLN A 76 -3.61 -12.34 -0.10
CA GLN A 76 -3.37 -13.53 0.70
C GLN A 76 -1.92 -13.51 1.17
N MET A 77 -1.71 -13.53 2.49
CA MET A 77 -0.38 -13.57 3.08
C MET A 77 -0.15 -14.89 3.80
N GLY A 78 0.88 -15.62 3.38
CA GLY A 78 1.35 -16.82 4.05
C GLY A 78 1.65 -16.60 5.53
N GLY A 79 1.38 -17.62 6.34
CA GLY A 79 1.84 -17.67 7.73
C GLY A 79 3.36 -17.88 7.83
N LYS A 80 3.90 -17.61 9.02
CA LYS A 80 5.30 -17.84 9.36
C LYS A 80 5.68 -19.32 9.22
N ALA A 81 6.78 -19.60 8.53
CA ALA A 81 7.34 -20.92 8.35
C ALA A 81 8.02 -21.46 9.63
N PRO A 82 8.22 -22.80 9.75
CA PRO A 82 8.95 -23.40 10.88
C PRO A 82 10.40 -22.95 11.03
N ASP A 83 11.02 -22.47 9.94
CA ASP A 83 12.40 -21.96 9.92
C ASP A 83 12.51 -20.46 10.30
N ASP A 84 11.43 -19.92 10.86
CA ASP A 84 11.29 -18.51 11.26
C ASP A 84 11.07 -17.52 10.11
N THR A 85 10.91 -17.98 8.87
CA THR A 85 10.63 -17.09 7.72
C THR A 85 9.22 -16.51 7.79
N TYR A 86 9.11 -15.18 7.74
CA TYR A 86 7.84 -14.45 7.66
C TYR A 86 7.46 -14.18 6.20
N THR A 87 6.16 -14.11 5.90
CA THR A 87 5.70 -13.51 4.64
C THR A 87 5.67 -11.99 4.76
N GLU A 88 6.37 -11.33 3.85
CA GLU A 88 6.53 -9.88 3.82
C GLU A 88 6.36 -9.37 2.39
N VAL A 89 5.52 -8.34 2.24
CA VAL A 89 5.17 -7.72 0.97
C VAL A 89 5.55 -6.25 1.02
N LEU A 90 6.18 -5.78 -0.05
CA LEU A 90 6.48 -4.37 -0.29
C LEU A 90 5.55 -3.87 -1.39
N ILE A 91 4.77 -2.85 -1.07
CA ILE A 91 3.97 -2.09 -2.03
C ILE A 91 4.68 -0.78 -2.27
N GLU A 92 4.79 -0.38 -3.53
CA GLU A 92 5.41 0.87 -3.95
C GLU A 92 4.42 1.67 -4.77
N VAL A 93 4.26 2.94 -4.39
CA VAL A 93 3.47 3.92 -5.12
C VAL A 93 4.41 4.99 -5.66
N VAL A 94 4.35 5.20 -6.97
CA VAL A 94 5.12 6.21 -7.68
C VAL A 94 4.14 7.17 -8.31
N GLY A 95 4.22 8.46 -7.95
CA GLY A 95 3.35 9.47 -8.52
C GLY A 95 4.06 10.76 -8.86
N HIS A 96 3.49 11.54 -9.77
CA HIS A 96 3.98 12.86 -10.10
C HIS A 96 3.11 13.91 -9.43
N VAL A 97 3.76 14.82 -8.69
CA VAL A 97 3.06 15.96 -8.10
C VAL A 97 2.68 16.92 -9.22
N ARG A 98 1.51 17.53 -9.13
CA ARG A 98 1.09 18.57 -10.08
C ARG A 98 2.05 19.76 -10.07
N ASP A 99 2.20 20.39 -11.22
CA ASP A 99 3.17 21.48 -11.41
C ASP A 99 2.71 22.81 -10.79
N ASP A 100 1.41 22.94 -10.49
CA ASP A 100 0.76 24.09 -9.87
C ASP A 100 0.53 23.95 -8.36
N ALA A 101 1.07 22.90 -7.72
CA ALA A 101 1.00 22.74 -6.26
C ALA A 101 1.82 23.81 -5.55
N VAL A 102 1.22 24.47 -4.56
CA VAL A 102 1.85 25.51 -3.74
C VAL A 102 1.69 25.11 -2.26
N GLY A 103 2.32 24.00 -1.87
CA GLY A 103 2.24 23.49 -0.50
C GLY A 103 2.90 22.12 -0.32
N GLU A 104 3.04 21.70 0.94
CA GLU A 104 3.44 20.34 1.30
C GLU A 104 2.18 19.46 1.47
N PHE A 105 2.22 18.22 1.01
CA PHE A 105 1.19 17.22 1.35
C PHE A 105 1.80 16.10 2.19
N THR A 106 1.03 15.64 3.17
CA THR A 106 1.37 14.51 4.04
C THR A 106 0.49 13.31 3.72
N ASN A 107 1.08 12.16 3.40
CA ASN A 107 0.36 10.90 3.27
C ASN A 107 0.02 10.32 4.66
N GLN A 108 -1.24 9.93 4.89
CA GLN A 108 -1.65 9.16 6.06
C GLN A 108 -2.18 7.78 5.64
N LEU A 109 -1.33 6.76 5.82
CA LEU A 109 -1.66 5.37 5.54
C LEU A 109 -2.54 4.75 6.63
N GLN A 110 -3.55 3.98 6.24
CA GLN A 110 -4.40 3.22 7.17
C GLN A 110 -4.43 1.74 6.78
N GLY A 111 -3.76 0.88 7.56
CA GLY A 111 -3.82 -0.58 7.41
C GLY A 111 -4.77 -1.21 8.45
N LYS A 112 -5.65 -2.12 8.02
CA LYS A 112 -6.54 -2.87 8.92
C LYS A 112 -6.50 -4.36 8.56
N LEU A 113 -6.20 -5.22 9.52
CA LEU A 113 -6.46 -6.65 9.36
C LEU A 113 -7.90 -7.01 9.71
N SER A 114 -8.36 -8.06 9.06
CA SER A 114 -9.52 -8.88 9.43
C SER A 114 -9.41 -9.49 10.84
N SER A 115 -8.21 -9.80 11.35
CA SER A 115 -7.99 -10.42 12.67
C SER A 115 -7.91 -9.45 13.87
N GLY A 116 -8.07 -8.14 13.66
CA GLY A 116 -8.11 -7.14 14.75
C GLY A 116 -6.76 -6.80 15.40
N SER A 117 -5.63 -7.28 14.87
CA SER A 117 -4.29 -6.95 15.38
C SER A 117 -3.72 -5.65 14.79
N ARG A 118 -3.07 -4.84 15.63
CA ARG A 118 -2.43 -3.55 15.28
C ARG A 118 -1.22 -3.75 14.37
N TYR A 119 -1.08 -2.88 13.37
CA TYR A 119 0.14 -2.75 12.54
C TYR A 119 0.85 -1.44 12.86
N VAL A 120 2.15 -1.43 12.62
CA VAL A 120 2.99 -0.23 12.61
C VAL A 120 3.36 0.02 11.16
N THR A 121 2.94 1.17 10.63
CA THR A 121 3.48 1.72 9.40
C THR A 121 4.77 2.46 9.77
N TYR A 122 5.86 2.20 9.06
CA TYR A 122 7.12 2.96 9.15
C TYR A 122 7.33 3.71 7.85
#